data_AF-A0A2N7VU26-F1
#
_entry.id   AF-A0A2N7VU26-F1
#
_cell.length_a   1.000
_cell.length_b   1.000
_cell.length_c   1.000
_cell.angle_alpha   90.00
_cell.angle_beta   90.00
_cell.angle_gamma   90.00
#
_symmetry.space_group_name_H-M   'P 1'
#
loop_
_entity.id
_entity.type
_entity.pdbx_description
1 polymer ?
#
loop_
_entity_poly.entity_id
_entity_poly.type
_entity_poly.pdbx_seq_one_letter_code
_entity_poly.pdbx_strand_id
1 'polypeptide(L)'
;MLLVKNVPFNNVVANGLATVNLPIGMSYNKVILALGGTTFTKSMITNINVKVNGKIIYQALGSRLDLINQYRGLTAAAGFLTLDFTEPRAKSMIEQYVGNINTANGVSSLTIEVTIAGATAPTLDSYSEMGPPAQLGVIAKHIPFTQGFSSSGKIPMKLIDITNRGGIIKRIHFAHTGNLTMLEVKKNGIVIWDNVLTAVNSFWQGEYQKTAQTNLYTYDPCADNNYSNAVKTADATALEFNPTFGAADTVTAVVEVLDVLGNM
;
A
#
# COMPACT_ATOMS: atom_id res chain seq x y z
N MET A 1 7.56 0.00 22.17
CA MET A 1 6.39 0.14 21.28
C MET A 1 5.20 0.50 22.16
N LEU A 2 4.45 1.53 21.78
CA LEU A 2 3.27 1.99 22.52
C LEU A 2 2.03 1.83 21.64
N LEU A 3 0.93 1.35 22.19
CA LEU A 3 -0.37 1.36 21.52
C LEU A 3 -1.25 2.42 22.18
N VAL A 4 -1.63 3.45 21.43
CA VAL A 4 -2.31 4.63 21.98
C VAL A 4 -3.56 4.94 21.16
N LYS A 5 -4.66 5.26 21.85
CA LYS A 5 -5.86 5.79 21.20
C LYS A 5 -5.58 7.19 20.67
N ASN A 6 -5.87 7.43 19.40
CA ASN A 6 -5.67 8.74 18.78
C ASN A 6 -6.78 9.72 19.19
N VAL A 7 -6.53 10.99 18.91
CA VAL A 7 -7.57 12.02 18.92
C VAL A 7 -8.71 11.63 17.95
N PRO A 8 -9.97 12.00 18.23
CA PRO A 8 -11.11 11.54 17.46
C PRO A 8 -11.09 12.06 16.02
N PHE A 9 -11.68 11.28 15.10
CA PHE A 9 -11.99 11.77 13.76
C PHE A 9 -13.09 12.81 13.81
N ASN A 10 -12.93 13.87 13.04
CA ASN A 10 -13.98 14.85 12.76
C ASN A 10 -14.81 14.40 11.56
N ASN A 11 -16.09 14.78 11.54
CA ASN A 11 -17.00 14.55 10.41
C ASN A 11 -17.18 13.08 10.00
N VAL A 12 -17.29 12.17 10.99
CA VAL A 12 -17.64 10.77 10.74
C VAL A 12 -19.14 10.65 10.48
N VAL A 13 -19.53 10.81 9.21
CA VAL A 13 -20.92 10.77 8.77
C VAL A 13 -21.05 9.96 7.47
N ALA A 14 -22.27 9.55 7.15
CA ALA A 14 -22.58 8.89 5.88
C ALA A 14 -22.20 9.80 4.70
N ASN A 15 -21.54 9.25 3.66
CA ASN A 15 -21.12 9.99 2.47
C ASN A 15 -20.19 11.18 2.76
N GLY A 16 -19.55 11.20 3.93
CA GLY A 16 -18.67 12.29 4.39
C GLY A 16 -17.18 12.00 4.21
N LEU A 17 -16.38 13.06 4.34
CA LEU A 17 -14.94 12.98 4.50
C LEU A 17 -14.60 13.12 5.99
N ALA A 18 -14.23 12.00 6.62
CA ALA A 18 -13.75 11.99 7.99
C ALA A 18 -12.26 12.36 8.04
N THR A 19 -11.85 13.22 8.96
CA THR A 19 -10.45 13.69 9.04
C THR A 19 -9.91 13.67 10.46
N VAL A 20 -8.65 13.29 10.63
CA VAL A 20 -7.93 13.39 11.90
C VAL A 20 -6.54 13.97 11.68
N ASN A 21 -6.10 14.86 12.57
CA ASN A 21 -4.73 15.35 12.63
C ASN A 21 -4.03 14.66 13.79
N LEU A 22 -3.04 13.83 13.48
CA LEU A 22 -2.30 13.09 14.48
C LEU A 22 -1.21 13.97 15.11
N PRO A 23 -1.00 13.89 16.44
CA PRO A 23 0.07 14.65 17.11
C PRO A 23 1.45 14.32 16.54
N ILE A 24 2.29 15.34 16.40
CA ILE A 24 3.70 15.17 16.01
C ILE A 24 4.58 14.94 17.26
N GLY A 25 5.74 14.33 17.05
CA GLY A 25 6.76 14.10 18.09
C GLY A 25 7.16 12.63 18.25
N MET A 26 6.29 11.69 17.90
CA MET A 26 6.55 10.25 17.96
C MET A 26 6.68 9.66 16.55
N SER A 27 7.13 8.41 16.46
CA SER A 27 7.24 7.69 15.20
C SER A 27 6.05 6.76 15.01
N TYR A 28 5.30 6.91 13.93
CA TYR A 28 4.12 6.09 13.64
C TYR A 28 4.52 4.86 12.84
N ASN A 29 4.38 3.68 13.46
CA ASN A 29 4.59 2.40 12.80
C ASN A 29 3.32 1.95 12.07
N LYS A 30 2.18 2.05 12.77
CA LYS A 30 0.87 1.65 12.25
C LYS A 30 -0.22 2.57 12.76
N VAL A 31 -1.28 2.70 11.98
CA VAL A 31 -2.55 3.27 12.42
C VAL A 31 -3.66 2.26 12.14
N ILE A 32 -4.32 1.80 13.20
CA ILE A 32 -5.44 0.85 13.15
C ILE A 32 -6.72 1.68 13.19
N LEU A 33 -7.54 1.56 12.14
CA LEU A 33 -8.87 2.12 12.05
C LEU A 33 -9.87 1.10 12.63
N ALA A 34 -10.61 1.50 13.65
CA ALA A 34 -11.69 0.74 14.24
C ALA A 34 -13.02 1.23 13.66
N LEU A 35 -13.62 0.40 12.81
CA LEU A 35 -14.88 0.67 12.12
C LEU A 35 -16.04 0.17 12.98
N GLY A 36 -17.05 1.00 13.16
CA GLY A 36 -18.24 0.63 13.92
C GLY A 36 -19.50 1.34 13.44
N GLY A 37 -20.54 1.29 14.26
CA GLY A 37 -21.88 1.75 13.89
C GLY A 37 -22.74 0.61 13.36
N THR A 38 -23.74 0.93 12.53
CA THR A 38 -24.73 -0.06 12.08
C THR A 38 -24.27 -0.86 10.86
N THR A 39 -23.73 -0.21 9.81
CA THR A 39 -23.37 -0.90 8.54
C THR A 39 -21.97 -0.58 8.02
N PHE A 40 -21.13 0.14 8.75
CA PHE A 40 -19.86 0.62 8.22
C PHE A 40 -18.85 -0.53 8.01
N THR A 41 -18.50 -0.79 6.75
CA THR A 41 -17.54 -1.83 6.36
C THR A 41 -16.38 -1.25 5.54
N LYS A 42 -15.34 -2.06 5.30
CA LYS A 42 -14.15 -1.67 4.51
C LYS A 42 -14.47 -1.31 3.06
N SER A 43 -15.52 -1.89 2.47
CA SER A 43 -15.93 -1.55 1.09
C SER A 43 -16.57 -0.17 0.99
N MET A 44 -17.08 0.37 2.10
CA MET A 44 -17.63 1.72 2.20
C MET A 44 -16.55 2.79 2.36
N ILE A 45 -15.28 2.39 2.51
CA ILE A 45 -14.14 3.31 2.51
C ILE A 45 -13.60 3.42 1.08
N THR A 46 -14.05 4.42 0.35
CA THR A 46 -13.73 4.58 -1.08
C THR A 46 -12.37 5.21 -1.32
N ASN A 47 -11.86 5.98 -0.36
CA ASN A 47 -10.51 6.54 -0.42
C ASN A 47 -9.97 6.84 1.00
N ILE A 48 -8.69 6.58 1.19
CA ILE A 48 -7.90 6.94 2.38
C ILE A 48 -6.70 7.73 1.89
N ASN A 49 -6.47 8.92 2.43
CA ASN A 49 -5.26 9.70 2.19
C ASN A 49 -4.52 9.89 3.51
N VAL A 50 -3.28 9.40 3.60
CA VAL A 50 -2.33 9.82 4.64
C VAL A 50 -1.48 10.94 4.07
N LYS A 51 -1.55 12.10 4.71
CA LYS A 51 -0.83 13.31 4.29
C LYS A 51 0.26 13.66 5.29
N VAL A 52 1.47 13.87 4.79
CA VAL A 52 2.59 14.41 5.56
C VAL A 52 2.94 15.78 4.96
N ASN A 53 2.89 16.83 5.76
CA ASN A 53 3.09 18.22 5.31
C ASN A 53 2.20 18.58 4.11
N GLY A 54 0.95 18.09 4.10
CA GLY A 54 -0.02 18.31 3.02
C GLY A 54 0.14 17.40 1.80
N LYS A 55 1.21 16.62 1.67
CA LYS A 55 1.45 15.71 0.53
C LYS A 55 0.90 14.30 0.81
N ILE A 56 0.17 13.71 -0.14
CA ILE A 56 -0.46 12.37 0.02
C ILE A 56 0.57 11.25 -0.18
N ILE A 57 1.13 10.73 0.89
CA ILE A 57 2.14 9.67 0.81
C ILE A 57 1.52 8.26 0.66
N TYR A 58 0.29 8.09 1.13
CA TYR A 58 -0.38 6.80 1.17
C TYR A 58 -1.84 7.00 0.73
N GLN A 59 -2.17 6.47 -0.44
CA GLN A 59 -3.52 6.50 -0.97
C GLN A 59 -4.07 5.07 -1.09
N ALA A 60 -5.23 4.79 -0.51
CA ALA A 60 -5.78 3.44 -0.51
C ALA A 60 -7.31 3.40 -0.59
N LEU A 61 -7.84 2.31 -1.16
CA LEU A 61 -9.24 1.94 -1.07
C LEU A 61 -9.38 0.85 0.00
N GLY A 62 -10.39 0.94 0.87
CA GLY A 62 -10.44 0.14 2.10
C GLY A 62 -10.42 -1.38 1.90
N SER A 63 -11.29 -1.89 1.03
CA SER A 63 -11.31 -3.34 0.72
C SER A 63 -10.03 -3.82 0.04
N ARG A 64 -9.42 -3.00 -0.84
CA ARG A 64 -8.15 -3.37 -1.49
C ARG A 64 -7.00 -3.38 -0.50
N LEU A 65 -6.92 -2.39 0.39
CA LEU A 65 -5.92 -2.36 1.45
C LEU A 65 -6.02 -3.59 2.36
N ASP A 66 -7.23 -4.05 2.64
CA ASP A 66 -7.43 -5.27 3.41
C ASP A 66 -6.82 -6.51 2.74
N LEU A 67 -7.00 -6.65 1.42
CA LEU A 67 -6.38 -7.73 0.65
C LEU A 67 -4.85 -7.61 0.66
N ILE A 68 -4.31 -6.40 0.49
CA ILE A 68 -2.86 -6.15 0.55
C ILE A 68 -2.29 -6.52 1.93
N ASN A 69 -2.96 -6.11 3.00
CA ASN A 69 -2.59 -6.45 4.37
C ASN A 69 -2.62 -7.97 4.61
N GLN A 70 -3.67 -8.66 4.17
CA GLN A 70 -3.79 -10.11 4.28
C GLN A 70 -2.70 -10.83 3.49
N TYR A 71 -2.38 -10.34 2.29
CA TYR A 71 -1.26 -10.86 1.51
C TYR A 71 0.07 -10.76 2.26
N ARG A 72 0.30 -9.64 2.96
CA ARG A 72 1.47 -9.44 3.83
C ARG A 72 1.41 -10.26 5.14
N GLY A 73 0.29 -10.96 5.38
CA GLY A 73 0.02 -11.81 6.52
C GLY A 73 -0.48 -11.05 7.76
N LEU A 74 -1.01 -9.85 7.61
CA LEU A 74 -1.70 -9.14 8.70
C LEU A 74 -3.09 -9.75 8.92
N THR A 75 -3.58 -9.67 10.15
CA THR A 75 -4.89 -10.19 10.54
C THR A 75 -6.04 -9.50 9.81
N ALA A 76 -6.98 -10.30 9.30
CA ALA A 76 -8.25 -9.81 8.77
C ALA A 76 -9.34 -9.82 9.85
N ALA A 77 -9.98 -8.68 10.09
CA ALA A 77 -11.19 -8.58 10.91
C ALA A 77 -12.14 -7.54 10.31
N ALA A 78 -13.45 -7.83 10.26
CA ALA A 78 -14.41 -6.97 9.56
C ALA A 78 -14.45 -5.53 10.09
N GLY A 79 -14.34 -5.35 11.42
CA GLY A 79 -14.36 -4.06 12.10
C GLY A 79 -13.01 -3.34 12.19
N PHE A 80 -11.94 -3.86 11.57
CA PHE A 80 -10.60 -3.25 11.68
C PHE A 80 -9.88 -3.18 10.33
N LEU A 81 -9.23 -2.04 10.07
CA LEU A 81 -8.37 -1.86 8.90
C LEU A 81 -7.07 -1.18 9.33
N THR A 82 -5.93 -1.73 8.94
CA THR A 82 -4.61 -1.22 9.35
C THR A 82 -3.93 -0.48 8.22
N LEU A 83 -3.43 0.72 8.51
CA LEU A 83 -2.42 1.42 7.73
C LEU A 83 -1.06 1.05 8.32
N ASP A 84 -0.35 0.13 7.67
CA ASP A 84 0.95 -0.36 8.15
C ASP A 84 2.09 0.27 7.34
N PHE A 85 2.94 1.05 8.02
CA PHE A 85 4.12 1.70 7.45
C PHE A 85 5.39 0.88 7.69
N THR A 86 5.31 -0.19 8.47
CA THR A 86 6.43 -1.09 8.81
C THR A 86 6.45 -2.31 7.90
N GLU A 87 7.49 -3.13 8.04
CA GLU A 87 7.56 -4.49 7.50
C GLU A 87 7.71 -5.50 8.64
N PRO A 88 6.61 -5.92 9.28
CA PRO A 88 6.65 -6.65 10.55
C PRO A 88 7.33 -8.02 10.48
N ARG A 89 7.52 -8.56 9.27
CA ARG A 89 8.19 -9.85 9.01
C ARG A 89 9.59 -9.71 8.42
N ALA A 90 10.13 -8.49 8.35
CA ALA A 90 11.49 -8.27 7.85
C ALA A 90 12.54 -9.03 8.68
N LYS A 91 13.63 -9.43 8.03
CA LYS A 91 14.70 -10.22 8.67
C LYS A 91 15.55 -9.40 9.64
N SER A 92 15.57 -8.08 9.48
CA SER A 92 16.29 -7.17 10.37
C SER A 92 15.39 -6.08 10.95
N MET A 93 15.76 -5.59 12.14
CA MET A 93 15.06 -4.48 12.80
C MET A 93 15.10 -3.20 11.96
N ILE A 94 16.20 -2.94 11.25
CA ILE A 94 16.34 -1.75 10.40
C ILE A 94 15.33 -1.81 9.25
N GLU A 95 15.24 -2.94 8.55
CA GLU A 95 14.26 -3.12 7.47
C GLU A 95 12.82 -3.09 7.98
N GLN A 96 12.57 -3.61 9.19
CA GLN A 96 11.23 -3.61 9.78
C GLN A 96 10.66 -2.19 9.92
N TYR A 97 11.48 -1.22 10.33
CA TYR A 97 11.02 0.14 10.61
C TYR A 97 11.40 1.17 9.55
N VAL A 98 12.02 0.77 8.44
CA VAL A 98 12.57 1.70 7.43
C VAL A 98 11.52 2.63 6.80
N GLY A 99 10.25 2.22 6.76
CA GLY A 99 9.16 2.97 6.13
C GLY A 99 8.28 3.75 7.11
N ASN A 100 8.58 3.73 8.40
CA ASN A 100 7.75 4.36 9.41
C ASN A 100 7.70 5.89 9.26
N ILE A 101 6.64 6.52 9.79
CA ILE A 101 6.50 7.97 9.71
C ILE A 101 7.06 8.60 10.99
N ASN A 102 8.33 8.97 10.94
CA ASN A 102 9.04 9.64 12.01
C ASN A 102 8.70 11.14 12.02
N THR A 103 8.13 11.67 13.11
CA THR A 103 7.59 13.05 13.13
C THR A 103 8.30 14.01 14.08
N ALA A 104 9.40 13.62 14.73
CA ALA A 104 10.08 14.49 15.70
C ALA A 104 10.79 15.68 15.03
N ASN A 105 11.19 15.54 13.76
CA ASN A 105 11.78 16.60 12.95
C ASN A 105 11.45 16.36 11.46
N GLY A 106 11.25 17.43 10.68
CA GLY A 106 10.92 17.36 9.24
C GLY A 106 9.44 17.20 8.93
N VAL A 107 8.58 17.12 9.95
CA VAL A 107 7.12 17.01 9.83
C VAL A 107 6.44 18.13 10.60
N SER A 108 5.65 18.94 9.91
CA SER A 108 4.78 19.97 10.48
C SER A 108 3.34 19.47 10.64
N SER A 109 2.90 18.50 9.82
CA SER A 109 1.56 17.92 9.94
C SER A 109 1.51 16.47 9.48
N LEU A 110 0.71 15.66 10.19
CA LEU A 110 0.34 14.30 9.81
C LEU A 110 -1.19 14.19 9.87
N THR A 111 -1.84 14.06 8.72
CA THR A 111 -3.30 14.05 8.59
C THR A 111 -3.75 12.76 7.93
N ILE A 112 -4.83 12.16 8.43
CA ILE A 112 -5.50 11.04 7.77
C ILE A 112 -6.91 11.49 7.38
N GLU A 113 -7.23 11.28 6.11
CA GLU A 113 -8.56 11.52 5.55
C GLU A 113 -9.16 10.20 5.10
N VAL A 114 -10.41 9.93 5.47
CA VAL A 114 -11.16 8.72 5.11
C VAL A 114 -12.47 9.16 4.47
N THR A 115 -12.64 8.83 3.18
CA THR A 115 -13.90 9.06 2.45
C THR A 115 -14.82 7.87 2.69
N ILE A 116 -15.98 8.13 3.27
CA ILE A 116 -17.00 7.12 3.61
C ILE A 116 -18.13 7.25 2.59
N ALA A 117 -18.62 6.14 2.03
CA ALA A 117 -19.77 6.11 1.13
C ALA A 117 -20.70 4.93 1.43
N GLY A 118 -22.01 5.17 1.50
CA GLY A 118 -23.02 4.11 1.66
C GLY A 118 -23.17 3.53 3.08
N ALA A 119 -22.53 4.09 4.10
CA ALA A 119 -22.66 3.67 5.49
C ALA A 119 -23.87 4.30 6.20
N THR A 120 -24.52 3.56 7.09
CA THR A 120 -25.59 4.04 7.98
C THR A 120 -25.02 4.22 9.39
N ALA A 121 -25.10 5.44 9.91
CA ALA A 121 -24.59 5.83 11.22
C ALA A 121 -23.16 5.30 11.50
N PRO A 122 -22.16 5.62 10.65
CA PRO A 122 -20.80 5.11 10.83
C PRO A 122 -20.16 5.68 12.11
N THR A 123 -19.37 4.86 12.79
CA THR A 123 -18.40 5.33 13.79
C THR A 123 -16.99 4.94 13.38
N LEU A 124 -16.01 5.80 13.68
CA LEU A 124 -14.62 5.61 13.30
C LEU A 124 -13.71 6.11 14.42
N ASP A 125 -13.03 5.17 15.06
CA ASP A 125 -11.96 5.42 16.00
C ASP A 125 -10.62 5.00 15.38
N SER A 126 -9.50 5.48 15.93
CA SER A 126 -8.19 4.97 15.54
C SER A 126 -7.20 4.83 16.69
N TYR A 127 -6.27 3.89 16.52
CA TYR A 127 -5.22 3.57 17.47
C TYR A 127 -3.88 3.52 16.74
N SER A 128 -2.85 4.12 17.30
CA SER A 128 -1.51 4.13 16.70
C SER A 128 -0.55 3.23 17.46
N GLU A 129 0.19 2.42 16.71
CA GLU A 129 1.39 1.76 17.21
C GLU A 129 2.56 2.73 17.00
N MET A 130 3.15 3.20 18.10
CA MET A 130 4.21 4.22 18.09
C MET A 130 5.55 3.66 18.56
N GLY A 131 6.60 4.07 17.84
CA GLY A 131 8.00 3.92 18.20
C GLY A 131 8.57 5.19 18.87
N PRO A 132 9.84 5.15 19.31
CA PRO A 132 10.51 6.30 19.89
C PRO A 132 10.60 7.47 18.88
N PRO A 133 10.67 8.73 19.36
CA PRO A 133 10.87 9.90 18.51
C PRO A 133 12.08 9.77 17.58
N ALA A 134 11.91 10.09 16.30
CA ALA A 134 12.99 10.14 15.31
C ALA A 134 12.72 11.22 14.25
N GLN A 135 13.77 11.62 13.53
CA GLN A 135 13.66 12.51 12.38
C GLN A 135 13.04 11.79 11.18
N LEU A 136 12.27 12.53 10.37
CA LEU A 136 11.73 12.02 9.11
C LEU A 136 12.85 11.51 8.20
N GLY A 137 12.75 10.23 7.86
CA GLY A 137 13.66 9.57 6.92
C GLY A 137 12.96 9.23 5.61
N VAL A 138 13.36 8.08 5.06
CA VAL A 138 12.61 7.40 4.02
C VAL A 138 11.26 6.96 4.61
N ILE A 139 10.20 7.00 3.80
CA ILE A 139 8.84 6.64 4.20
C ILE A 139 8.27 5.59 3.26
N ALA A 140 7.40 4.74 3.80
CA ALA A 140 6.56 3.87 2.99
C ALA A 140 5.47 4.71 2.30
N LYS A 141 5.43 4.63 0.97
CA LYS A 141 4.37 5.21 0.15
C LYS A 141 3.53 4.12 -0.50
N HIS A 142 2.27 4.44 -0.72
CA HIS A 142 1.28 3.56 -1.34
C HIS A 142 0.60 4.35 -2.45
N ILE A 143 0.95 4.05 -3.70
CA ILE A 143 0.59 4.87 -4.86
C ILE A 143 -0.21 4.03 -5.86
N PRO A 144 -1.52 4.28 -6.02
CA PRO A 144 -2.36 3.55 -6.96
C PRO A 144 -2.32 4.16 -8.37
N PHE A 145 -2.31 3.31 -9.39
CA PHE A 145 -2.45 3.65 -10.81
C PHE A 145 -3.54 2.78 -11.43
N THR A 146 -4.56 3.39 -12.02
CA THR A 146 -5.68 2.65 -12.64
C THR A 146 -5.65 2.82 -14.14
N GLN A 147 -5.76 1.70 -14.86
CA GLN A 147 -5.81 1.65 -16.31
C GLN A 147 -6.83 0.60 -16.78
N GLY A 148 -7.62 0.96 -17.80
CA GLY A 148 -8.49 0.02 -18.50
C GLY A 148 -7.78 -0.60 -19.70
N PHE A 149 -8.03 -1.89 -19.93
CA PHE A 149 -7.54 -2.67 -21.06
C PHE A 149 -8.74 -3.21 -21.83
N SER A 150 -8.86 -2.87 -23.11
CA SER A 150 -10.03 -3.17 -23.94
C SER A 150 -9.96 -4.51 -24.68
N SER A 151 -8.87 -5.26 -24.54
CA SER A 151 -8.63 -6.50 -25.27
C SER A 151 -7.78 -7.48 -24.46
N SER A 152 -7.78 -8.74 -24.89
CA SER A 152 -6.86 -9.77 -24.43
C SER A 152 -5.45 -9.57 -25.00
N GLY A 153 -4.44 -10.10 -24.34
CA GLY A 153 -3.05 -10.08 -24.79
C GLY A 153 -2.11 -9.39 -23.81
N LYS A 154 -0.83 -9.33 -24.17
CA LYS A 154 0.21 -8.66 -23.39
C LYS A 154 0.21 -7.17 -23.70
N ILE A 155 -0.15 -6.34 -22.72
CA ILE A 155 -0.30 -4.89 -22.92
C ILE A 155 0.47 -4.18 -21.79
N PRO A 156 1.42 -3.28 -22.12
CA PRO A 156 2.18 -2.58 -21.10
C PRO A 156 1.28 -1.68 -20.25
N MET A 157 1.42 -1.78 -18.94
CA MET A 157 0.80 -0.89 -17.96
C MET A 157 1.81 0.18 -17.55
N LYS A 158 1.47 1.45 -17.74
CA LYS A 158 2.34 2.56 -17.35
C LYS A 158 2.12 2.89 -15.87
N LEU A 159 3.05 2.48 -15.02
CA LEU A 159 2.96 2.70 -13.57
C LEU A 159 3.75 3.91 -13.07
N ILE A 160 4.74 4.41 -13.80
CA ILE A 160 5.81 5.18 -13.16
C ILE A 160 6.37 6.31 -14.03
N ASP A 161 6.61 7.45 -13.37
CA ASP A 161 7.68 8.46 -13.59
C ASP A 161 8.66 8.50 -12.37
N ILE A 162 8.51 7.56 -11.43
CA ILE A 162 9.39 7.31 -10.27
C ILE A 162 10.78 6.78 -10.70
N THR A 163 10.91 6.26 -11.92
CA THR A 163 12.17 5.78 -12.53
C THR A 163 13.26 6.85 -12.45
N ASN A 164 12.90 8.13 -12.47
CA ASN A 164 13.83 9.25 -12.44
C ASN A 164 14.05 9.87 -11.04
N ARG A 165 13.45 9.31 -9.98
CA ARG A 165 13.45 9.93 -8.64
C ARG A 165 14.15 9.11 -7.56
N GLY A 166 14.56 7.86 -7.87
CA GLY A 166 15.40 7.05 -6.98
C GLY A 166 14.67 6.35 -5.83
N GLY A 167 13.35 6.17 -5.93
CA GLY A 167 12.57 5.34 -5.00
C GLY A 167 12.97 3.85 -5.07
N ILE A 168 12.64 3.11 -4.01
CA ILE A 168 12.90 1.66 -3.91
C ILE A 168 11.55 0.94 -3.88
N ILE A 169 11.22 0.25 -4.96
CA ILE A 169 9.95 -0.48 -5.08
C ILE A 169 10.10 -1.80 -4.33
N LYS A 170 9.34 -1.95 -3.24
CA LYS A 170 9.28 -3.20 -2.49
C LYS A 170 8.44 -4.23 -3.23
N ARG A 171 7.23 -3.82 -3.64
CA ARG A 171 6.16 -4.70 -4.15
C ARG A 171 5.18 -3.91 -5.01
N ILE A 172 4.49 -4.59 -5.91
CA ILE A 172 3.36 -4.03 -6.66
C ILE A 172 2.19 -5.01 -6.68
N HIS A 173 1.01 -4.52 -6.32
CA HIS A 173 -0.22 -5.31 -6.31
C HIS A 173 -1.14 -4.89 -7.45
N PHE A 174 -1.34 -5.76 -8.44
CA PHE A 174 -2.24 -5.55 -9.58
C PHE A 174 -3.62 -6.11 -9.23
N ALA A 175 -4.51 -5.24 -8.74
CA ALA A 175 -5.90 -5.60 -8.52
C ALA A 175 -6.66 -5.58 -9.84
N HIS A 176 -7.31 -6.69 -10.22
CA HIS A 176 -7.96 -6.88 -11.52
C HIS A 176 -9.38 -7.46 -11.36
N THR A 177 -10.14 -7.67 -12.45
CA THR A 177 -11.51 -8.22 -12.38
C THR A 177 -11.60 -9.72 -12.65
N GLY A 178 -10.48 -10.32 -13.06
CA GLY A 178 -10.31 -11.77 -13.18
C GLY A 178 -9.53 -12.20 -14.41
N ASN A 179 -9.13 -11.25 -15.26
CA ASN A 179 -8.61 -11.56 -16.59
C ASN A 179 -7.09 -11.44 -16.68
N LEU A 180 -6.37 -10.92 -15.68
CA LEU A 180 -4.90 -10.96 -15.65
C LEU A 180 -4.43 -12.41 -15.43
N THR A 181 -3.67 -12.95 -16.39
CA THR A 181 -3.22 -14.36 -16.40
C THR A 181 -1.74 -14.53 -16.11
N MET A 182 -0.89 -13.56 -16.45
CA MET A 182 0.54 -13.54 -16.17
C MET A 182 1.11 -12.12 -16.19
N LEU A 183 2.32 -11.96 -15.68
CA LEU A 183 3.05 -10.70 -15.69
C LEU A 183 4.48 -10.91 -16.19
N GLU A 184 4.95 -9.99 -17.02
CA GLU A 184 6.37 -9.80 -17.33
C GLU A 184 6.82 -8.44 -16.80
N VAL A 185 8.01 -8.37 -16.19
CA VAL A 185 8.62 -7.11 -15.72
C VAL A 185 10.01 -6.98 -16.31
N LYS A 186 10.30 -5.80 -16.86
CA LYS A 186 11.62 -5.48 -17.41
C LYS A 186 12.20 -4.23 -16.79
N LYS A 187 13.50 -4.23 -16.56
CA LYS A 187 14.30 -3.06 -16.18
C LYS A 187 15.38 -2.86 -17.22
N ASN A 188 15.42 -1.69 -17.84
CA ASN A 188 16.39 -1.34 -18.90
C ASN A 188 16.41 -2.37 -20.03
N GLY A 189 15.24 -2.89 -20.43
CA GLY A 189 15.08 -3.93 -21.45
C GLY A 189 15.41 -5.35 -20.98
N ILE A 190 15.98 -5.54 -19.78
CA ILE A 190 16.30 -6.85 -19.21
C ILE A 190 15.08 -7.38 -18.47
N VAL A 191 14.69 -8.62 -18.77
CA VAL A 191 13.62 -9.31 -18.06
C VAL A 191 14.08 -9.68 -16.65
N ILE A 192 13.36 -9.18 -15.64
CA ILE A 192 13.60 -9.48 -14.21
C ILE A 192 12.46 -10.32 -13.61
N TRP A 193 11.39 -10.52 -14.38
CA TRP A 193 10.25 -11.37 -14.06
C TRP A 193 9.63 -11.81 -15.38
N ASP A 194 9.73 -13.09 -15.73
CA ASP A 194 9.46 -13.55 -17.10
C ASP A 194 8.11 -14.26 -17.21
N ASN A 195 7.10 -13.55 -17.73
CA ASN A 195 5.78 -14.07 -18.08
C ASN A 195 5.19 -15.05 -17.03
N VAL A 196 5.37 -14.74 -15.74
CA VAL A 196 5.03 -15.66 -14.66
C VAL A 196 3.52 -15.73 -14.51
N LEU A 197 2.96 -16.93 -14.70
CA LEU A 197 1.54 -17.23 -14.54
C LEU A 197 1.03 -16.93 -13.13
N THR A 198 -0.23 -16.52 -13.01
CA THR A 198 -0.91 -16.31 -11.72
C THR A 198 -0.75 -17.51 -10.79
N ALA A 199 -1.02 -18.73 -11.28
CA ALA A 199 -0.95 -19.95 -10.48
C ALA A 199 0.47 -20.25 -9.95
N VAL A 200 1.50 -20.05 -10.79
CA VAL A 200 2.90 -20.24 -10.40
C VAL A 200 3.31 -19.21 -9.36
N ASN A 201 2.94 -17.93 -9.59
CA ASN A 201 3.21 -16.85 -8.66
C ASN A 201 2.55 -17.09 -7.30
N SER A 202 1.28 -17.52 -7.28
CA SER A 202 0.55 -17.84 -6.05
C SER A 202 1.18 -19.00 -5.27
N PHE A 203 1.62 -20.05 -5.97
CA PHE A 203 2.35 -21.16 -5.34
C PHE A 203 3.67 -20.68 -4.72
N TRP A 204 4.50 -19.97 -5.49
CA TRP A 204 5.79 -19.44 -5.04
C TRP A 204 5.66 -18.47 -3.85
N GLN A 205 4.63 -17.63 -3.85
CA GLN A 205 4.31 -16.76 -2.71
C GLN A 205 3.96 -17.54 -1.44
N GLY A 206 3.25 -18.67 -1.58
CA GLY A 206 2.90 -19.57 -0.49
C GLY A 206 4.12 -20.17 0.21
N GLU A 207 5.17 -20.51 -0.55
CA GLU A 207 6.46 -21.00 -0.01
C GLU A 207 7.11 -19.99 0.97
N TYR A 208 6.84 -18.69 0.78
CA TYR A 208 7.30 -17.61 1.66
C TYR A 208 6.25 -17.09 2.64
N GLN A 209 5.22 -17.90 2.92
CA GLN A 209 4.17 -17.58 3.90
C GLN A 209 3.41 -16.29 3.58
N LYS A 210 3.32 -15.93 2.30
CA LYS A 210 2.41 -14.90 1.81
C LYS A 210 1.06 -15.54 1.49
N THR A 211 -0.01 -14.76 1.60
CA THR A 211 -1.36 -15.25 1.31
C THR A 211 -1.86 -14.64 0.00
N ALA A 212 -1.66 -15.34 -1.12
CA ALA A 212 -2.18 -14.89 -2.42
C ALA A 212 -3.69 -14.60 -2.33
N GLN A 213 -4.12 -13.45 -2.88
CA GLN A 213 -5.51 -13.01 -2.82
C GLN A 213 -6.18 -13.16 -4.18
N THR A 214 -7.46 -13.51 -4.17
CA THR A 214 -8.29 -13.53 -5.39
C THR A 214 -8.23 -12.17 -6.07
N ASN A 215 -8.04 -12.17 -7.39
CA ASN A 215 -8.02 -10.96 -8.21
C ASN A 215 -6.94 -9.92 -7.84
N LEU A 216 -5.85 -10.39 -7.21
CA LEU A 216 -4.70 -9.56 -6.86
C LEU A 216 -3.39 -10.27 -7.26
N TYR A 217 -2.90 -10.00 -8.47
CA TYR A 217 -1.57 -10.46 -8.86
C TYR A 217 -0.53 -9.60 -8.16
N THR A 218 0.30 -10.17 -7.29
CA THR A 218 1.36 -9.43 -6.62
C THR A 218 2.71 -9.74 -7.25
N TYR A 219 3.41 -8.72 -7.74
CA TYR A 219 4.84 -8.78 -8.02
C TYR A 219 5.59 -8.38 -6.76
N ASP A 220 6.46 -9.24 -6.26
CA ASP A 220 7.12 -9.05 -4.99
C ASP A 220 8.58 -9.49 -4.96
N PRO A 221 9.47 -8.50 -5.14
CA PRO A 221 10.88 -8.48 -4.78
C PRO A 221 11.34 -9.38 -3.67
N CYS A 222 10.56 -9.24 -2.61
CA CYS A 222 10.92 -9.38 -1.22
C CYS A 222 9.98 -10.40 -0.57
N ALA A 223 9.58 -11.44 -1.33
CA ALA A 223 8.71 -12.49 -0.82
C ALA A 223 9.31 -13.18 0.38
N ASP A 224 10.62 -13.41 0.34
CA ASP A 224 11.42 -13.97 1.42
C ASP A 224 11.64 -13.02 2.61
N ASN A 225 10.98 -11.85 2.62
CA ASN A 225 11.13 -10.77 3.60
C ASN A 225 12.55 -10.17 3.68
N ASN A 226 13.37 -10.33 2.62
CA ASN A 226 14.62 -9.61 2.46
C ASN A 226 14.40 -8.38 1.58
N TYR A 227 14.50 -7.19 2.18
CA TYR A 227 14.21 -5.93 1.47
C TYR A 227 15.39 -5.43 0.65
N SER A 228 16.55 -6.08 0.77
CA SER A 228 17.69 -5.85 -0.13
C SER A 228 17.38 -6.25 -1.59
N ASN A 229 16.40 -7.14 -1.80
CA ASN A 229 15.95 -7.58 -3.11
C ASN A 229 15.02 -6.57 -3.81
N ALA A 230 14.59 -5.51 -3.11
CA ALA A 230 13.69 -4.52 -3.66
C ALA A 230 14.26 -3.84 -4.92
N VAL A 231 13.39 -3.46 -5.84
CA VAL A 231 13.80 -2.87 -7.11
C VAL A 231 14.17 -1.41 -6.91
N LYS A 232 15.48 -1.14 -6.97
CA LYS A 232 16.02 0.22 -7.01
C LYS A 232 15.70 0.86 -8.36
N THR A 233 15.17 2.07 -8.33
CA THR A 233 14.80 2.80 -9.56
C THR A 233 15.85 3.82 -10.00
N ALA A 234 16.80 4.20 -9.13
CA ALA A 234 17.80 5.24 -9.44
C ALA A 234 18.69 4.94 -10.66
N ASP A 235 18.88 3.67 -11.00
CA ASP A 235 19.65 3.16 -12.13
C ASP A 235 18.77 2.69 -13.31
N ALA A 236 17.46 2.89 -13.22
CA ALA A 236 16.55 2.55 -14.29
C ALA A 236 16.40 3.73 -15.28
N THR A 237 16.65 3.46 -16.56
CA THR A 237 16.22 4.30 -17.69
C THR A 237 14.80 3.94 -18.11
N ALA A 238 14.43 2.66 -17.99
CA ALA A 238 13.09 2.16 -18.26
C ALA A 238 12.72 1.08 -17.25
N LEU A 239 11.47 1.10 -16.81
CA LEU A 239 10.86 0.05 -16.00
C LEU A 239 9.48 -0.25 -16.55
N GLU A 240 9.30 -1.47 -17.06
CA GLU A 240 8.12 -1.89 -17.80
C GLU A 240 7.39 -3.00 -17.03
N PHE A 241 6.07 -2.86 -16.97
CA PHE A 241 5.17 -3.87 -16.40
C PHE A 241 4.22 -4.30 -17.50
N ASN A 242 4.31 -5.55 -17.91
CA ASN A 242 3.66 -6.09 -19.08
C ASN A 242 2.69 -7.22 -18.65
N PRO A 243 1.54 -6.88 -18.04
CA PRO A 243 0.51 -7.87 -17.75
C PRO A 243 -0.06 -8.46 -19.04
N THR A 244 -0.44 -9.73 -18.99
CA THR A 244 -1.18 -10.40 -20.05
C THR A 244 -2.59 -10.70 -19.58
N PHE A 245 -3.56 -10.39 -20.42
CA PHE A 245 -4.98 -10.55 -20.11
C PHE A 245 -5.65 -11.60 -20.99
N GLY A 246 -6.59 -12.37 -20.43
CA GLY A 246 -7.45 -13.29 -21.17
C GLY A 246 -8.66 -12.60 -21.82
N ALA A 247 -9.03 -11.41 -21.37
CA ALA A 247 -10.12 -10.58 -21.88
C ALA A 247 -9.92 -9.12 -21.44
N ALA A 248 -10.84 -8.22 -21.82
CA ALA A 248 -10.84 -6.85 -21.32
C ALA A 248 -10.87 -6.81 -19.78
N ASP A 249 -10.13 -5.89 -19.17
CA ASP A 249 -10.02 -5.78 -17.71
C ASP A 249 -9.79 -4.31 -17.28
N THR A 250 -10.07 -3.99 -16.03
CA THR A 250 -9.62 -2.75 -15.39
C THR A 250 -8.70 -3.11 -14.25
N VAL A 251 -7.46 -2.62 -14.31
CA VAL A 251 -6.45 -2.91 -13.30
C VAL A 251 -6.15 -1.66 -12.50
N THR A 252 -6.15 -1.78 -11.18
CA THR A 252 -5.45 -0.82 -10.33
C THR A 252 -4.18 -1.47 -9.78
N ALA A 253 -3.04 -1.00 -10.25
CA ALA A 253 -1.74 -1.37 -9.71
C ALA A 253 -1.40 -0.46 -8.53
N VAL A 254 -1.03 -1.06 -7.42
CA VAL A 254 -0.71 -0.35 -6.20
C VAL A 254 0.76 -0.58 -5.87
N VAL A 255 1.54 0.49 -5.97
CA VAL A 255 2.99 0.46 -5.81
C VAL A 255 3.33 0.73 -4.34
N GLU A 256 3.94 -0.24 -3.68
CA GLU A 256 4.56 -0.07 -2.37
C GLU A 256 6.04 0.32 -2.55
N VAL A 257 6.35 1.58 -2.26
CA VAL A 257 7.68 2.16 -2.51
C VAL A 257 8.22 2.82 -1.25
N LEU A 258 9.52 2.68 -1.01
CA LEU A 258 10.27 3.44 -0.03
C LEU A 258 10.91 4.64 -0.73
N ASP A 259 10.62 5.85 -0.26
CA ASP A 259 11.10 7.07 -0.88
C ASP A 259 11.11 8.24 0.10
N VAL A 260 11.81 9.32 -0.22
CA VAL A 260 11.81 10.55 0.59
C VAL A 260 10.55 11.39 0.31
N LEU A 261 10.12 12.18 1.28
CA LEU A 261 8.93 13.05 1.15
C LEU A 261 9.06 14.06 -0.02
N GLY A 262 10.28 14.49 -0.33
CA GLY A 262 10.57 15.45 -1.40
C GLY A 262 10.14 14.96 -2.79
N ASN A 263 10.27 13.66 -3.05
CA ASN A 263 10.15 13.04 -4.38
C ASN A 263 8.70 12.77 -4.86
N MET A 264 7.74 13.54 -4.34
CA MET A 264 6.32 13.47 -4.67
C MET A 264 5.94 14.45 -5.77
#